data_AF-A0A8H5BYL2-F1
#
_entry.id   AF-A0A8H5BYL2-F1
#
_cell.length_a   1.000
_cell.length_b   1.000
_cell.length_c   1.000
_cell.angle_alpha   90.00
_cell.angle_beta   90.00
_cell.angle_gamma   90.00
#
_symmetry.space_group_name_H-M   'P 1'
#
loop_
_entity.id
_entity.type
_entity.pdbx_description
1 polymer ?
#
loop_
_entity_poly.entity_id
_entity_poly.type
_entity_poly.pdbx_seq_one_letter_code
_entity_poly.pdbx_strand_id
1 'polypeptide(L)' 'MTYIDTLNASFTNVPIDAARTNAVSTVEFLNSAEALATIFDLLSGWAFTPVQQDIQGNVQRDRLHMPNSQQS' A
#
# COMPACT_ATOMS: atom_id res chain seq x y z
N MET A 1 7.12 -5.83 18.83
CA MET A 1 5.70 -5.87 18.44
C MET A 1 5.15 -4.46 18.54
N THR A 2 5.34 -3.71 17.47
CA THR A 2 4.66 -2.45 17.19
C THR A 2 3.37 -2.75 16.42
N TYR A 3 2.49 -1.76 16.26
CA TYR A 3 1.32 -1.93 15.39
C TYR A 3 1.70 -2.33 13.95
N ILE A 4 2.80 -1.76 13.43
CA ILE A 4 3.27 -2.05 12.07
C ILE A 4 3.68 -3.52 11.92
N ASP A 5 4.16 -4.16 13.00
CA ASP A 5 4.49 -5.58 13.01
C ASP A 5 3.25 -6.49 12.86
N THR A 6 2.04 -5.94 13.02
CA THR A 6 0.77 -6.67 12.88
C THR A 6 0.14 -6.58 11.48
N LEU A 7 0.67 -5.70 10.61
CA LEU A 7 0.15 -5.53 9.26
C LEU A 7 0.45 -6.77 8.41
N ASN A 8 -0.53 -7.19 7.61
CA ASN A 8 -0.42 -8.34 6.71
C ASN A 8 0.45 -8.06 5.46
N ALA A 9 0.82 -6.80 5.23
CA ALA A 9 1.73 -6.35 4.18
C ALA A 9 2.68 -5.28 4.73
N SER A 10 3.93 -5.29 4.28
CA SER A 10 4.98 -4.37 4.71
C SER A 10 5.84 -3.93 3.52
N PHE A 11 6.16 -2.64 3.48
CA PHE A 11 7.09 -2.09 2.50
C PHE A 11 8.48 -2.73 2.55
N THR A 12 8.88 -3.30 3.68
CA THR A 12 10.16 -4.04 3.80
C THR A 12 10.22 -5.29 2.94
N ASN A 13 9.05 -5.81 2.54
CA ASN A 13 8.92 -7.04 1.77
C ASN A 13 8.55 -6.78 0.30
N VAL A 14 8.48 -5.51 -0.13
CA VAL A 14 8.15 -5.17 -1.52
C VAL A 14 9.36 -5.46 -2.41
N PRO A 15 9.24 -6.35 -3.41
CA PRO A 15 10.36 -6.66 -4.30
C PRO A 15 10.80 -5.45 -5.12
N ILE A 16 12.12 -5.25 -5.19
CA ILE A 16 12.77 -4.26 -6.05
C ILE A 16 13.65 -5.01 -7.04
N ASP A 17 13.37 -4.84 -8.32
CA ASP A 17 14.15 -5.40 -9.41
C ASP A 17 15.25 -4.43 -9.83
N ALA A 18 16.43 -4.60 -9.23
CA ALA A 18 17.61 -3.78 -9.52
C ALA A 18 18.07 -3.89 -10.99
N ALA A 19 17.75 -4.98 -11.69
CA ALA A 19 18.12 -5.16 -13.09
C ALA A 19 17.20 -4.38 -14.05
N ARG A 20 16.00 -3.99 -13.60
CA ARG A 20 15.03 -3.21 -14.37
C ARG A 20 14.80 -1.82 -13.78
N THR A 21 15.88 -1.05 -13.64
CA THR A 21 15.80 0.35 -13.16
C THR A 21 15.11 0.46 -11.79
N ASN A 22 15.38 -0.49 -10.90
CA ASN A 22 14.72 -0.60 -9.60
C ASN A 22 13.19 -0.69 -9.72
N ALA A 23 12.68 -1.45 -10.69
CA ALA A 23 11.25 -1.65 -10.86
C ALA A 23 10.64 -2.23 -9.57
N VAL A 24 9.60 -1.59 -9.08
CA VAL A 24 8.88 -1.98 -7.85
C VAL A 24 7.72 -2.88 -8.24
N SER A 25 7.51 -3.96 -7.49
CA SER A 25 6.35 -4.81 -7.74
C SER A 25 5.05 -4.10 -7.38
N THR A 26 4.19 -3.91 -8.39
CA THR A 26 2.95 -3.14 -8.26
C THR A 26 1.99 -3.76 -7.23
N VAL A 27 1.83 -5.09 -7.19
CA VAL A 27 0.88 -5.76 -6.27
C VAL A 27 1.29 -5.54 -4.81
N GLU A 28 2.53 -5.89 -4.48
CA GLU A 28 3.06 -5.83 -3.12
C GLU A 28 3.14 -4.38 -2.63
N PHE A 29 3.45 -3.43 -3.51
CA PHE A 29 3.44 -2.01 -3.18
C PHE A 29 2.02 -1.52 -2.84
N LEU A 30 1.02 -1.82 -3.67
CA LEU A 30 -0.36 -1.39 -3.44
C LEU A 30 -0.96 -2.05 -2.20
N ASN A 31 -0.68 -3.33 -1.96
CA ASN A 31 -1.08 -4.03 -0.74
C ASN A 31 -0.44 -3.40 0.52
N SER A 32 0.85 -3.03 0.45
CA SER A 32 1.55 -2.38 1.57
C SER A 32 1.06 -0.95 1.83
N ALA A 33 0.73 -0.19 0.78
CA ALA A 33 0.15 1.14 0.90
C ALA A 33 -1.25 1.11 1.56
N GLU A 34 -2.09 0.17 1.14
CA GLU A 34 -3.43 -0.05 1.70
C GLU A 34 -3.37 -0.47 3.17
N ALA A 35 -2.48 -1.41 3.51
CA ALA A 35 -2.27 -1.82 4.90
C ALA A 35 -1.75 -0.67 5.76
N LEU A 36 -0.77 0.10 5.29
CA LEU A 36 -0.23 1.23 6.04
C LEU A 36 -1.28 2.33 6.29
N ALA A 37 -2.20 2.56 5.36
CA ALA A 37 -3.26 3.58 5.53
C ALA A 37 -4.13 3.34 6.79
N THR A 38 -4.21 2.11 7.29
CA THR A 38 -4.93 1.78 8.53
C THR A 38 -4.27 2.36 9.79
N ILE A 39 -3.02 2.83 9.72
CA ILE A 39 -2.37 3.52 10.84
C ILE A 39 -3.12 4.79 11.27
N PHE A 40 -3.85 5.41 10.34
CA PHE A 40 -4.62 6.61 10.64
C PHE A 40 -5.75 6.36 11.64
N ASP A 41 -6.31 5.15 11.70
CA ASP A 41 -7.31 4.78 12.70
C ASP A 41 -6.77 4.92 14.14
N LEU A 42 -5.44 4.78 14.32
CA LEU A 42 -4.76 4.95 15.60
C LEU A 42 -4.38 6.41 15.90
N LEU A 43 -4.11 7.20 14.86
CA LEU A 43 -3.57 8.56 14.98
C LEU A 43 -4.67 9.61 15.09
N SER A 44 -5.64 9.44 16.01
CA SER A 44 -6.85 10.28 16.07
C SER A 44 -7.68 10.18 14.77
N GLY A 45 -8.12 8.96 14.44
CA GLY A 45 -8.77 8.55 13.17
C GLY A 45 -9.67 9.57 12.47
N TRP A 46 -10.51 10.32 13.20
CA TRP A 46 -11.39 11.32 12.60
C TRP A 46 -10.65 12.49 11.94
N ALA A 47 -9.49 12.90 12.49
CA ALA A 47 -8.69 14.01 11.96
C ALA A 47 -7.96 13.60 10.67
N PHE A 48 -7.71 12.32 10.47
CA PHE A 48 -6.95 11.79 9.32
C PHE A 48 -7.79 11.03 8.31
N THR A 49 -9.12 10.97 8.49
CA THR A 49 -10.03 10.39 7.48
C THR A 49 -9.80 10.91 6.06
N PRO A 50 -9.58 12.23 5.82
CA PRO A 50 -9.29 12.70 4.46
C PRO A 50 -8.00 12.12 3.86
N VAL A 51 -6.96 11.93 4.68
CA VAL A 51 -5.66 11.38 4.24
C VAL A 51 -5.78 9.88 3.95
N GLN A 52 -6.47 9.14 4.83
CA GLN A 52 -6.74 7.72 4.64
C GLN A 52 -7.56 7.47 3.37
N GLN A 53 -8.60 8.28 3.14
CA GLN A 53 -9.45 8.19 1.93
C GLN A 53 -8.67 8.55 0.66
N ASP A 54 -7.79 9.54 0.69
CA ASP A 54 -6.95 9.89 -0.46
C ASP A 54 -6.04 8.71 -0.85
N ILE A 55 -5.36 8.08 0.12
CA ILE A 55 -4.49 6.93 -0.14
C ILE A 55 -5.30 5.74 -0.68
N GLN A 56 -6.41 5.39 -0.04
CA GLN A 56 -7.27 4.28 -0.46
C GLN A 56 -7.85 4.52 -1.87
N GLY A 57 -8.28 5.75 -2.17
CA GLY A 57 -8.78 6.13 -3.48
C GLY A 57 -7.71 6.02 -4.56
N ASN A 58 -6.48 6.47 -4.28
CA ASN A 58 -5.36 6.37 -5.21
C ASN A 58 -4.93 4.90 -5.44
N VAL A 59 -4.88 4.07 -4.39
CA VAL A 59 -4.62 2.62 -4.52
C VAL A 59 -5.67 1.96 -5.40
N GLN A 60 -6.95 2.23 -5.17
CA GLN A 60 -8.03 1.64 -5.97
C GLN A 60 -7.95 2.08 -7.43
N ARG A 61 -7.67 3.36 -7.67
CA ARG A 61 -7.46 3.90 -9.02
C ARG A 61 -6.29 3.21 -9.72
N ASP A 62 -5.15 3.02 -9.06
CA ASP A 62 -3.99 2.37 -9.68
C ASP A 62 -4.23 0.87 -9.93
N ARG A 63 -4.93 0.16 -9.02
CA ARG A 63 -5.39 -1.22 -9.26
C ARG A 63 -6.27 -1.35 -10.51
N LEU A 64 -7.17 -0.40 -10.74
CA LEU A 64 -8.04 -0.39 -11.93
C LEU A 64 -7.27 -0.20 -13.25
N HIS A 65 -6.13 0.49 -13.21
CA HIS A 65 -5.27 0.71 -14.40
C HIS A 65 -4.21 -0.39 -14.58
N MET A 66 -4.07 -1.29 -13.61
CA MET A 66 -3.09 -2.37 -13.63
C MET A 66 -3.45 -3.40 -14.72
N PRO A 67 -2.47 -3.88 -15.51
CA PRO A 67 -2.71 -4.94 -16.48
C PRO A 67 -3.31 -6.18 -15.81
N ASN A 68 -4.31 -6.82 -16.44
CA ASN A 68 -4.94 -8.03 -15.90
C ASN A 68 -3.94 -9.15 -15.57
N SER A 69 -2.80 -9.20 -16.26
CA SER A 69 -1.72 -10.16 -16.01
C SER A 69 -1.02 -9.98 -14.65
N GLN A 70 -1.23 -8.85 -13.97
CA GLN A 70 -0.65 -8.56 -12.66
C GLN A 70 -1.71 -8.50 -11.55
N GLN A 71 -3.00 -8.67 -11.82
CA GLN A 71 -4.07 -8.59 -10.81
C GLN A 71 -4.19 -9.85 -9.91
N SER A 72 -3.19 -10.73 -9.91
CA SER A 72 -3.19 -12.03 -9.21
C SER A 72 -2.53 -11.97 -7.84
#